data_AF-B3VSE8-F1
#
_entry.id   AF-B3VSE8-F1
#
_cell.length_a   1.000
_cell.length_b   1.000
_cell.length_c   1.000
_cell.angle_alpha   90.00
_cell.angle_beta   90.00
_cell.angle_gamma   90.00
#
_symmetry.space_group_name_H-M   'P 1'
#
loop_
_entity.id
_entity.type
_entity.pdbx_description
1 polymer ?
#
loop_
_entity_poly.entity_id
_entity_poly.type
_entity_poly.pdbx_seq_one_letter_code
_entity_poly.pdbx_strand_id
1 'polypeptide(L)'
;GTEYTGYRFGLFYGPFLLIFLLAAILVGMTCHYTHQVIHKGVSENKDKHMSYQFKLVNYIFVFLICWIFAVINRILNSLGSYPYAINLLHTYFSVSHGFYASVVFVYN
;
A
#
# COMPACT_ATOMS: atom_id res chain seq x y z
N GLY A 1 9.06 0.89 28.41
CA GLY A 1 8.55 0.46 27.08
C GLY A 1 9.65 0.16 26.06
N THR A 2 10.92 0.14 26.46
CA THR A 2 12.14 -0.04 25.64
C THR A 2 12.71 -1.46 25.71
N GLU A 3 12.16 -2.34 26.55
CA GLU A 3 12.74 -3.66 26.87
C GLU A 3 12.39 -4.79 25.88
N TYR A 4 11.46 -4.57 24.93
CA TYR A 4 11.01 -5.62 24.00
C TYR A 4 10.93 -5.13 22.55
N THR A 5 11.95 -4.39 22.10
CA THR A 5 12.01 -3.83 20.73
C THR A 5 11.92 -4.92 19.66
N GLY A 6 12.61 -6.06 19.86
CA GLY A 6 12.56 -7.20 18.94
C GLY A 6 11.18 -7.87 18.89
N TYR A 7 10.48 -7.97 20.02
CA TYR A 7 9.15 -8.58 20.08
C TYR A 7 8.09 -7.70 19.40
N ARG A 8 8.17 -6.37 19.58
CA ARG A 8 7.34 -5.40 18.85
C ARG A 8 7.59 -5.45 17.34
N PHE A 9 8.84 -5.57 16.94
CA PHE A 9 9.21 -5.70 15.54
C PHE A 9 8.65 -6.99 14.93
N GLY A 10 8.87 -8.13 15.58
CA GLY A 10 8.43 -9.45 15.09
C GLY A 10 6.91 -9.60 15.01
N LEU A 11 6.16 -9.16 16.03
CA LEU A 11 4.71 -9.35 16.07
C LEU A 11 3.91 -8.31 15.31
N PHE A 12 4.39 -7.07 15.25
CA PHE A 12 3.61 -5.98 14.65
C PHE A 12 4.23 -5.43 13.37
N TYR A 13 5.55 -5.27 13.31
CA TYR A 13 6.19 -4.66 12.13
C TYR A 13 6.46 -5.68 11.02
N GLY A 14 6.82 -6.92 11.37
CA GLY A 14 7.07 -8.01 10.41
C GLY A 14 5.85 -8.34 9.56
N PRO A 15 4.70 -8.71 10.15
CA PRO A 15 3.47 -9.00 9.40
C PRO A 15 3.01 -7.81 8.56
N PHE A 16 3.13 -6.59 9.09
CA PHE A 16 2.77 -5.38 8.38
C PHE A 16 3.64 -5.14 7.14
N LEU A 17 4.97 -5.31 7.26
CA LEU A 17 5.92 -5.22 6.13
C LEU A 17 5.62 -6.29 5.07
N LEU A 18 5.27 -7.50 5.50
CA LEU A 18 4.90 -8.59 4.61
C LEU A 18 3.63 -8.24 3.82
N ILE A 19 2.59 -7.72 4.47
CA ILE A 19 1.36 -7.27 3.80
C ILE A 19 1.67 -6.15 2.81
N PHE A 20 2.49 -5.17 3.20
CA PHE A 20 2.88 -4.06 2.33
C PHE A 20 3.62 -4.55 1.07
N LEU A 21 4.54 -5.50 1.24
CA LEU A 21 5.30 -6.09 0.14
C LEU A 21 4.41 -6.94 -0.78
N LEU A 22 3.54 -7.77 -0.23
CA LEU A 22 2.57 -8.54 -1.02
C LEU A 22 1.62 -7.63 -1.80
N ALA A 23 1.16 -6.53 -1.19
CA ALA A 23 0.33 -5.54 -1.87
C ALA A 23 1.05 -4.91 -3.06
N ALA A 24 2.34 -4.57 -2.91
CA ALA A 24 3.15 -4.04 -4.00
C ALA A 24 3.32 -5.04 -5.16
N ILE A 25 3.58 -6.32 -4.84
CA ILE A 25 3.68 -7.39 -5.84
C ILE A 25 2.34 -7.58 -6.57
N LEU A 26 1.23 -7.61 -5.83
CA LEU A 26 -0.11 -7.75 -6.39
C LEU A 26 -0.43 -6.63 -7.38
N VAL A 27 -0.10 -5.37 -7.07
CA VAL A 27 -0.26 -4.25 -8.01
C VAL A 27 0.55 -4.47 -9.26
N GLY A 28 1.83 -4.83 -9.13
CA GLY A 28 2.70 -5.09 -10.29
C GLY A 28 2.14 -6.20 -11.19
N MET A 29 1.72 -7.32 -10.61
CA MET A 29 1.11 -8.43 -11.35
C MET A 29 -0.22 -8.03 -12.01
N THR A 30 -1.05 -7.27 -11.30
CA THR A 30 -2.35 -6.81 -11.81
C THR A 30 -2.17 -5.86 -12.98
N CYS A 31 -1.26 -4.88 -12.87
CA CYS A 31 -0.91 -3.98 -13.97
C CYS A 31 -0.39 -4.74 -15.20
N HIS A 32 0.49 -5.73 -14.97
CA HIS A 32 1.01 -6.56 -16.06
C HIS A 32 -0.10 -7.37 -16.75
N TYR A 33 -1.01 -7.96 -15.97
CA TYR A 33 -2.16 -8.70 -16.49
C TYR A 33 -3.09 -7.80 -17.28
N THR A 34 -3.44 -6.62 -16.76
CA THR A 34 -4.25 -5.61 -17.46
C THR A 34 -3.60 -5.21 -18.78
N HIS A 35 -2.29 -4.96 -18.81
CA HIS A 35 -1.56 -4.65 -20.03
C HIS A 35 -1.66 -5.79 -21.07
N GLN A 36 -1.48 -7.04 -20.64
CA GLN A 36 -1.63 -8.20 -21.53
C GLN A 36 -3.06 -8.34 -22.09
N VAL A 37 -4.10 -8.17 -21.26
CA VAL A 37 -5.51 -8.26 -21.69
C VAL A 37 -5.85 -7.14 -22.68
N ILE A 38 -5.32 -5.94 -22.46
CA ILE A 38 -5.52 -4.81 -23.38
C ILE A 38 -4.93 -5.11 -24.76
N HIS A 39 -3.70 -5.64 -24.82
CA HIS A 39 -2.99 -5.88 -26.09
C HIS A 39 -3.36 -7.21 -26.78
N LYS A 40 -3.82 -8.24 -26.05
CA LYS A 40 -4.15 -9.54 -26.64
C LYS A 40 -5.62 -9.67 -27.07
N GLY A 41 -6.51 -8.74 -26.69
CA GLY A 41 -7.74 -8.47 -27.44
C GLY A 41 -8.85 -9.53 -27.47
N VAL A 42 -9.07 -10.33 -26.40
CA VAL A 42 -10.03 -11.46 -26.45
C VAL A 42 -11.10 -11.44 -25.33
N SER A 43 -11.88 -10.36 -25.16
CA SER A 43 -13.04 -10.44 -24.25
C SER A 43 -14.17 -9.50 -24.65
N GLU A 44 -15.38 -10.05 -24.84
CA GLU A 44 -16.63 -9.30 -25.02
C GLU A 44 -17.02 -8.46 -23.79
N ASN A 45 -16.41 -8.71 -22.62
CA ASN A 45 -16.63 -7.96 -21.37
C ASN A 45 -15.37 -7.19 -20.90
N LYS A 46 -14.43 -6.93 -21.81
CA LYS A 46 -13.12 -6.31 -21.53
C LYS A 46 -13.24 -4.99 -20.77
N ASP A 47 -14.22 -4.15 -21.12
CA ASP A 47 -14.37 -2.81 -20.52
C ASP A 47 -14.83 -2.87 -19.06
N LYS A 48 -15.75 -3.78 -18.72
CA LYS A 48 -16.17 -4.01 -17.33
C LYS A 48 -15.02 -4.56 -16.49
N HIS A 49 -14.33 -5.60 -16.98
CA HIS A 49 -13.19 -6.17 -16.26
C HIS A 49 -12.05 -5.18 -16.09
N MET A 50 -11.76 -4.36 -17.10
CA MET A 50 -10.74 -3.32 -17.04
C MET A 50 -11.09 -2.25 -15.99
N SER A 51 -12.35 -1.79 -15.94
CA SER A 51 -12.79 -0.81 -14.94
C SER A 51 -12.63 -1.34 -13.51
N TYR A 52 -13.04 -2.58 -13.23
CA TYR A 52 -12.86 -3.18 -11.90
C TYR A 52 -11.40 -3.37 -11.51
N GLN A 53 -10.56 -3.85 -12.44
CA GLN A 53 -9.13 -4.00 -12.18
C GLN A 53 -8.45 -2.65 -11.94
N PHE A 54 -8.85 -1.61 -12.67
CA PHE A 54 -8.33 -0.26 -12.49
C PHE A 54 -8.72 0.34 -11.12
N LYS A 55 -9.96 0.13 -10.67
CA LYS A 55 -10.42 0.49 -9.31
C LYS A 55 -9.55 -0.16 -8.23
N LEU A 56 -9.31 -1.47 -8.37
CA LEU A 56 -8.51 -2.23 -7.41
C LEU A 56 -7.06 -1.74 -7.38
N VAL A 57 -6.44 -1.54 -8.54
CA VAL A 57 -5.05 -1.04 -8.66
C VAL A 57 -4.92 0.34 -8.02
N ASN A 58 -5.83 1.28 -8.32
CA ASN A 58 -5.79 2.61 -7.73
C ASN A 58 -5.94 2.58 -6.21
N TYR A 59 -6.83 1.72 -5.70
CA TYR A 59 -7.01 1.55 -4.26
C TYR A 59 -5.73 1.06 -3.59
N ILE A 60 -5.09 0.02 -4.13
CA ILE A 60 -3.84 -0.50 -3.57
C ILE A 60 -2.70 0.53 -3.72
N PHE A 61 -2.69 1.33 -4.79
CA PHE A 61 -1.69 2.38 -4.96
C PHE A 61 -1.79 3.47 -3.88
N VAL A 62 -3.02 3.90 -3.54
CA VAL A 62 -3.26 4.82 -2.42
C VAL A 62 -2.79 4.21 -1.10
N PHE A 63 -3.08 2.93 -0.87
CA PHE A 63 -2.58 2.21 0.30
C PHE A 63 -1.05 2.26 0.36
N LEU A 64 -0.35 1.94 -0.73
CA LEU A 64 1.13 1.96 -0.76
C LEU A 64 1.69 3.35 -0.43
N ILE A 65 1.13 4.42 -1.00
CA ILE A 65 1.58 5.80 -0.72
C ILE A 65 1.33 6.18 0.73
N CYS A 66 0.13 5.90 1.26
CA CYS A 66 -0.20 6.31 2.62
C CYS A 66 0.64 5.57 3.66
N TRP A 67 1.02 4.32 3.37
CA TRP A 67 1.72 3.46 4.32
C TRP A 67 3.24 3.43 4.15
N ILE A 68 3.82 4.02 3.09
CA ILE A 68 5.28 4.05 2.90
C ILE A 68 6.00 4.76 4.06
N PHE A 69 5.45 5.86 4.56
CA PHE A 69 6.02 6.58 5.70
C PHE A 69 5.95 5.76 6.99
N ALA A 70 4.91 4.93 7.13
CA ALA A 70 4.76 4.01 8.24
C ALA A 70 5.82 2.89 8.19
N VAL A 71 6.15 2.41 6.98
CA VAL A 71 7.23 1.45 6.74
C VAL A 71 8.58 2.08 7.09
N ILE A 72 8.88 3.24 6.52
CA ILE A 72 10.15 3.96 6.76
C ILE A 72 10.32 4.29 8.24
N ASN A 73 9.28 4.80 8.92
CA ASN A 73 9.32 5.10 10.34
C ASN A 73 9.71 3.87 11.18
N ARG A 74 9.17 2.69 10.85
CA ARG A 74 9.46 1.45 11.58
C ARG A 74 10.87 0.94 11.33
N ILE A 75 11.39 1.06 10.10
CA ILE A 75 12.78 0.74 9.77
C ILE A 75 13.72 1.66 10.55
N LEU A 76 13.50 2.98 10.53
CA LEU A 76 14.34 3.94 11.23
C LEU A 76 14.28 3.75 12.75
N ASN A 77 13.10 3.49 13.31
CA ASN A 77 12.94 3.17 14.73
C ASN A 77 13.69 1.89 15.12
N SER A 78 13.75 0.89 14.24
CA SER A 78 14.53 -0.34 14.47
C SER A 78 16.05 -0.10 14.47
N LEU A 79 16.50 0.93 13.74
CA LEU A 79 17.89 1.38 13.68
C LEU A 79 18.21 2.39 14.80
N GLY A 80 17.28 2.63 15.75
CA GLY A 80 17.47 3.57 16.86
C GLY A 80 17.36 5.04 16.47
N SER A 81 16.91 5.36 15.26
CA SER A 81 16.72 6.73 14.78
C SER A 81 15.24 7.12 14.81
N TYR A 82 14.92 8.24 15.45
CA TYR A 82 13.53 8.72 15.64
C TYR A 82 13.28 10.09 14.97
N PRO A 83 13.34 10.18 13.63
CA PRO A 83 13.17 11.46 12.95
C PRO A 83 11.74 11.99 13.06
N TYR A 84 11.60 13.20 13.60
CA TYR A 84 10.32 13.87 13.81
C TYR A 84 9.48 14.01 12.54
N ALA A 85 10.11 14.43 11.43
CA ALA A 85 9.43 14.64 10.15
C ALA A 85 8.75 13.37 9.62
N ILE A 86 9.42 12.21 9.72
CA ILE A 86 8.88 10.93 9.27
C ILE A 86 7.72 10.48 10.16
N ASN A 87 7.81 10.70 11.48
CA ASN A 87 6.74 10.35 12.39
C ASN A 87 5.49 11.21 12.17
N LEU A 88 5.66 12.50 11.88
CA LEU A 88 4.57 13.41 11.54
C LEU A 88 3.90 13.00 10.22
N LEU A 89 4.69 12.71 9.18
CA LEU A 89 4.18 12.25 7.89
C LEU A 89 3.46 10.90 8.02
N HIS A 90 4.03 9.95 8.77
CA HIS A 90 3.38 8.68 9.08
C HIS A 90 2.01 8.90 9.73
N THR A 91 1.93 9.75 10.75
CA THR A 91 0.67 10.03 11.45
C THR A 91 -0.35 10.65 10.51
N TYR A 92 0.05 11.66 9.74
CA TYR A 92 -0.81 12.35 8.79
C TYR A 92 -1.37 11.40 7.72
N PHE A 93 -0.51 10.64 7.04
CA PHE A 93 -0.93 9.74 5.97
C PHE A 93 -1.70 8.52 6.47
N SER A 94 -1.41 8.04 7.69
CA SER A 94 -2.16 6.94 8.28
C SER A 94 -3.61 7.33 8.59
N VAL A 95 -3.84 8.52 9.14
CA VAL A 95 -5.19 9.04 9.40
C VAL A 95 -5.91 9.40 8.09
N SER A 96 -5.18 9.98 7.14
CA SER A 96 -5.75 10.43 5.85
C SER A 96 -6.00 9.29 4.86
N HIS A 97 -5.49 8.08 5.12
CA HIS A 97 -5.68 6.92 4.26
C HIS A 97 -7.15 6.66 3.95
N GLY A 98 -8.02 6.69 4.96
CA GLY A 98 -9.47 6.47 4.77
C GLY A 98 -10.12 7.51 3.86
N PHE A 99 -9.68 8.76 3.95
CA PHE A 99 -10.14 9.84 3.08
C PHE A 99 -9.70 9.61 1.63
N TYR A 100 -8.40 9.41 1.39
CA TYR A 100 -7.88 9.19 0.04
C TYR A 100 -8.44 7.92 -0.62
N ALA A 101 -8.61 6.84 0.16
CA ALA A 101 -9.23 5.61 -0.30
C ALA A 101 -10.69 5.84 -0.73
N SER A 102 -11.45 6.64 0.03
CA SER A 102 -12.82 7.00 -0.30
C SER A 102 -12.91 7.86 -1.57
N VAL A 103 -12.01 8.84 -1.72
CA VAL A 103 -11.94 9.68 -2.93
C VAL A 103 -11.69 8.83 -4.17
N VAL A 104 -10.72 7.92 -4.12
CA VAL A 104 -10.42 7.02 -5.24
C VAL A 104 -11.56 6.04 -5.55
N PHE A 105 -12.30 5.62 -4.53
CA PHE A 105 -13.47 4.77 -4.72
C PHE A 105 -14.65 5.50 -5.40
N VAL A 106 -14.87 6.77 -5.05
CA VAL A 106 -15.98 7.58 -5.61
C VAL A 106 -15.66 8.09 -7.02
N TYR A 107 -14.39 8.43 -7.29
CA TYR A 107 -13.99 9.03 -8.57
C TYR A 107 -13.84 8.01 -9.72
N ASN A 108 -13.69 6.71 -9.40
CA ASN A 108 -13.65 5.62 -10.39
C ASN A 108 -15.01 4.94 -10.54
#